data_AF-A0A7C2TZ28-F1
#
_entry.id   AF-A0A7C2TZ28-F1
#
_cell.length_a   1.000
_cell.length_b   1.000
_cell.length_c   1.000
_cell.angle_alpha   90.00
_cell.angle_beta   90.00
_cell.angle_gamma   90.00
#
_symmetry.space_group_name_H-M   'P 1'
#
loop_
_entity.id
_entity.type
_entity.pdbx_description
1 polymer ?
#
loop_
_entity_poly.entity_id
_entity_poly.type
_entity_poly.pdbx_seq_one_letter_code
_entity_poly.pdbx_strand_id
1 'polypeptide(L)' 'MDDLKLKTGRVFGYVFDFGDDWRHRIDVEAIERAPAREKFPRVIKRVGKSPPQYPELDDEDDEE' A
#
# COMPACT_ATOMS: atom_id res chain seq x y z
N MET A 1 8.38 10.76 -8.17
CA MET A 1 7.01 10.71 -8.73
C MET A 1 7.06 10.52 -10.25
N ASP A 2 7.93 11.27 -10.94
CA ASP A 2 8.08 11.21 -12.40
C ASP A 2 8.59 9.87 -12.94
N ASP A 3 9.39 9.13 -12.17
CA ASP A 3 9.91 7.83 -12.61
C ASP A 3 8.80 6.80 -12.87
N LEU A 4 7.74 6.83 -12.05
CA LEU A 4 6.58 5.96 -12.25
C LEU A 4 5.65 6.49 -13.35
N LYS A 5 5.86 7.71 -13.85
CA LYS A 5 5.05 8.41 -14.86
C LYS A 5 3.55 8.35 -14.55
N LEU A 6 3.19 8.64 -13.30
CA LEU A 6 1.80 8.62 -12.85
C LEU A 6 0.97 9.63 -13.65
N LYS A 7 -0.23 9.21 -14.02
CA LYS A 7 -1.23 10.05 -14.68
C LYS A 7 -2.61 9.62 -14.21
N THR A 8 -3.55 10.55 -14.12
CA THR A 8 -4.95 10.23 -13.83
C THR A 8 -5.47 9.16 -14.79
N GLY A 9 -6.22 8.18 -14.25
CA GLY A 9 -6.74 7.03 -14.97
C GLY A 9 -5.70 5.92 -15.22
N ARG A 10 -4.45 6.09 -14.80
CA ARG A 10 -3.47 5.01 -14.85
C ARG A 10 -3.80 3.94 -13.83
N VAL A 11 -3.62 2.69 -14.23
CA VAL A 11 -3.74 1.51 -13.38
C VAL A 11 -2.38 0.84 -13.28
N PHE A 12 -2.01 0.38 -12.08
CA PHE A 12 -0.85 -0.47 -11.87
C PHE A 12 -1.12 -1.52 -10.80
N GLY A 13 -0.35 -2.61 -10.85
CA GLY A 13 -0.44 -3.70 -9.90
C GLY A 13 0.58 -3.55 -8.78
N TYR A 14 0.22 -4.06 -7.60
CA TYR A 14 1.13 -4.29 -6.49
C TYR A 14 0.89 -5.72 -5.99
N VAL A 15 1.92 -6.56 -6.07
CA VAL A 15 1.88 -7.91 -5.51
C VAL A 15 2.48 -7.84 -4.12
N PHE A 16 1.74 -8.32 -3.13
CA PHE A 16 2.15 -8.40 -1.74
C PHE A 16 2.04 -9.84 -1.27
N ASP A 17 2.90 -10.21 -0.32
CA ASP A 17 3.00 -11.56 0.21
C ASP A 17 3.19 -12.62 -0.90
N PHE A 18 4.45 -12.97 -1.17
CA PHE A 18 4.75 -13.98 -2.19
C PHE A 18 4.32 -15.40 -1.81
N GLY A 19 3.94 -15.65 -0.56
CA GLY A 19 3.30 -16.89 -0.15
C GLY A 19 1.85 -16.94 -0.61
N ASP A 20 1.06 -15.92 -0.24
CA ASP A 20 -0.38 -15.88 -0.50
C ASP A 20 -0.78 -15.25 -1.85
N ASP A 21 0.18 -14.70 -2.62
CA ASP A 21 0.00 -14.03 -3.92
C ASP A 21 -1.12 -12.97 -3.91
N TRP A 22 -1.09 -12.05 -2.94
CA TRP A 22 -2.09 -10.98 -2.89
C TRP A 22 -1.80 -9.95 -3.98
N ARG A 23 -2.76 -9.82 -4.90
CA ARG A 23 -2.68 -8.88 -6.02
C ARG A 23 -3.58 -7.69 -5.79
N HIS A 24 -2.98 -6.53 -5.60
CA HIS A 24 -3.67 -5.26 -5.49
C HIS A 24 -3.69 -4.54 -6.84
N ARG A 25 -4.87 -4.11 -7.26
CA ARG A 25 -5.05 -3.14 -8.34
C ARG A 25 -5.07 -1.75 -7.73
N ILE A 26 -4.22 -0.86 -8.25
CA ILE A 26 -4.13 0.54 -7.82
C ILE A 26 -4.52 1.43 -8.99
N ASP A 27 -5.60 2.19 -8.82
CA ASP A 27 -6.12 3.15 -9.78
C ASP A 27 -5.74 4.57 -9.33
N VAL A 28 -5.11 5.34 -10.21
CA VAL A 28 -4.81 6.77 -9.96
C VAL A 28 -6.05 7.60 -10.28
N GLU A 29 -6.88 7.85 -9.28
CA GLU A 29 -8.14 8.58 -9.46
C GLU A 29 -7.93 10.09 -9.69
N ALA A 30 -6.96 10.71 -9.02
CA ALA A 30 -6.66 12.13 -9.15
C ALA A 30 -5.19 12.44 -8.83
N ILE A 31 -4.68 13.55 -9.38
CA ILE A 31 -3.37 14.13 -9.05
C ILE A 31 -3.59 15.61 -8.76
N GLU A 32 -3.33 16.01 -7.53
CA GLU A 32 -3.65 17.35 -7.02
C GLU A 32 -2.46 17.93 -6.25
N ARG A 33 -2.41 19.25 -6.09
CA ARG A 33 -1.44 19.88 -5.21
C ARG A 33 -1.81 19.58 -3.76
N ALA A 34 -0.86 19.04 -3.01
CA ALA A 34 -1.03 18.83 -1.58
C ALA A 34 -1.32 20.18 -0.88
N PRO A 35 -2.37 20.28 -0.05
CA PRO A 35 -2.65 21.47 0.72
C PRO A 35 -1.54 21.73 1.75
N ALA A 36 -1.29 23.02 2.02
CA ALA A 36 -0.28 23.41 2.97
C ALA A 36 -0.62 22.87 4.38
N ARG A 37 0.37 22.24 5.04
CA ARG A 37 0.33 21.71 6.42
C ARG A 37 -0.46 20.42 6.62
N GLU A 38 -0.85 19.72 5.56
CA GLU A 38 -1.50 18.41 5.69
C GLU A 38 -0.47 17.28 5.80
N LYS A 39 -0.74 16.29 6.67
CA LYS A 39 0.09 15.09 6.84
C LYS A 39 -0.44 13.94 5.98
N PHE A 40 0.46 13.27 5.29
CA PHE A 40 0.18 12.12 4.43
C PHE A 40 0.97 10.88 4.91
N PRO A 41 0.52 9.64 4.58
CA PRO A 41 -0.68 9.30 3.80
C PRO A 41 -1.99 9.47 4.57
N ARG A 42 -3.12 9.54 3.85
CA ARG A 42 -4.46 9.65 4.42
C ARG A 42 -5.36 8.52 3.92
N VAL A 43 -6.04 7.83 4.83
CA VAL A 43 -7.09 6.88 4.49
C VAL A 43 -8.42 7.64 4.48
N ILE A 44 -8.95 7.91 3.29
CA ILE A 44 -10.24 8.60 3.12
C ILE A 44 -11.44 7.66 3.10
N LYS A 45 -11.21 6.38 2.78
CA LYS A 45 -12.23 5.33 2.71
C LYS A 45 -11.60 3.97 3.00
N ARG A 46 -12.34 3.10 3.68
CA ARG A 46 -12.01 1.69 3.87
C ARG A 46 -13.25 0.85 3.58
N VAL A 47 -13.06 -0.27 2.91
CA VAL A 47 -14.10 -1.24 2.63
C VAL A 47 -13.62 -2.60 3.13
N GLY A 48 -14.43 -3.25 3.97
CA GLY A 48 -14.07 -4.52 4.60
C GLY A 48 -12.98 -4.40 5.66
N LYS A 49 -12.59 -5.56 6.21
CA LYS A 49 -11.44 -5.70 7.13
C LYS A 49 -10.22 -6.10 6.32
N SER A 50 -9.04 -5.61 6.70
CA SER A 50 -7.78 -6.13 6.17
C SER A 50 -7.64 -7.61 6.53
N PRO A 51 -7.05 -8.45 5.66
CA PRO A 51 -6.73 -9.81 6.02
C PRO A 51 -5.75 -9.84 7.21
N PRO A 52 -5.75 -10.91 8.03
CA PRO A 52 -4.74 -11.10 9.07
C PRO A 52 -3.33 -10.97 8.49
N GLN A 53 -2.43 -10.32 9.21
CA GLN A 53 -1.01 -10.31 8.90
C GLN A 53 -0.33 -11.42 9.71
N TYR A 54 0.86 -11.86 9.27
CA TYR A 54 1.67 -12.81 10.02
C TYR A 54 1.77 -12.38 11.50
N PRO A 55 1.74 -13.34 12.44
CA PRO A 55 2.09 -13.02 13.82
C PRO A 55 3.49 -12.40 13.83
N GLU A 56 3.72 -11.44 14.72
CA GLU A 56 5.08 -11.02 15.04
C GLU A 56 5.78 -12.28 15.56
N LEU A 57 6.70 -12.83 14.74
CA LEU A 57 7.57 -13.89 15.21
C LEU A 57 8.38 -13.28 16.34
N ASP A 58 8.29 -13.86 17.53
CA ASP A 58 9.17 -13.48 18.63
C ASP A 58 10.60 -13.76 18.15
N ASP A 59 11.45 -12.73 18.10
CA ASP A 59 12.85 -12.82 17.68
C ASP A 59 13.70 -13.57 18.75
N GLU A 60 13.21 -14.71 19.26
CA GLU A 60 13.83 -15.50 20.35
C GLU A 60 14.18 -16.94 19.89
N ASP A 61 14.73 -17.09 18.68
CA ASP A 61 15.36 -18.36 18.24
C ASP A 61 16.65 -18.09 17.45
N ASP A 62 17.45 -17.11 17.91
CA ASP A 62 18.81 -16.84 17.43
C ASP A 62 19.83 -16.92 18.59
N GLU A 63 19.76 -18.01 19.38
CA GLU A 63 20.85 -18.48 20.23
C GLU A 63 21.27 -19.90 19.76
N GLU A 64 22.28 -19.95 18.87
CA GLU A 64 23.11 -21.16 18.64
C GLU A 64 23.96 -21.51 19.88
#